data_AF-W1EQV7-F1
#
_entry.id   AF-W1EQV7-F1
#
_cell.length_a   1.000
_cell.length_b   1.000
_cell.length_c   1.000
_cell.angle_alpha   90.00
_cell.angle_beta   90.00
_cell.angle_gamma   90.00
#
_symmetry.space_group_name_H-M   'P 1'
#
loop_
_entity.id
_entity.type
_entity.pdbx_description
1 polymer ?
#
loop_
_entity_poly.entity_id
_entity_poly.type
_entity_poly.pdbx_seq_one_letter_code
_entity_poly.pdbx_strand_id
1 'polypeptide(L)'
;MTTNRINDPQVADDILSRGDADMVSMARPFLADAELLSKAQSGRADEINTCIGCNQACLDQIFVGKVTSCLVNPRACHETKMPILPAVQKKISGGGRCGTCWAGVCH
;
A
#
# COMPACT_ATOMS: atom_id res chain seq x y z
N MET A 1 -7.02 6.82 21.15
CA MET A 1 -6.69 6.09 19.90
C MET A 1 -7.94 6.05 19.01
N THR A 2 -7.85 6.56 17.79
CA THR A 2 -8.92 6.41 16.79
C THR A 2 -8.51 5.40 15.72
N THR A 3 -9.51 4.69 15.19
CA THR A 3 -9.35 3.69 14.15
C THR A 3 -10.57 3.77 13.25
N ASN A 4 -10.37 3.55 11.95
CA ASN A 4 -11.35 3.23 10.90
C ASN A 4 -11.16 4.10 9.64
N ARG A 5 -10.84 3.45 8.51
CA ARG A 5 -10.72 4.04 7.16
C ARG A 5 -9.80 5.28 7.00
N ILE A 6 -8.93 5.56 7.96
CA ILE A 6 -7.88 6.57 7.78
C ILE A 6 -6.82 5.97 6.85
N ASN A 7 -6.83 6.39 5.59
CA ASN A 7 -5.96 5.91 4.52
C ASN A 7 -5.09 7.02 3.92
N ASP A 8 -5.26 8.25 4.39
CA ASP A 8 -4.50 9.44 4.00
C ASP A 8 -3.69 9.96 5.20
N PRO A 9 -2.37 10.19 5.05
CA PRO A 9 -1.53 10.74 6.11
C PRO A 9 -1.97 12.13 6.61
N GLN A 10 -2.50 12.99 5.74
CA GLN A 10 -2.99 14.32 6.12
C GLN A 10 -4.22 14.21 7.02
N VAL A 11 -5.13 13.28 6.72
CA VAL A 11 -6.29 13.02 7.58
C VAL A 11 -5.84 12.52 8.95
N ALA A 12 -4.78 11.70 9.01
CA ALA A 12 -4.21 11.27 10.29
C ALA A 12 -3.62 12.46 11.08
N ASP A 13 -2.88 13.35 10.41
CA ASP A 13 -2.28 14.54 11.03
C ASP A 13 -3.34 15.55 11.50
N ASP A 14 -4.39 15.76 10.71
CA ASP A 14 -5.54 16.60 11.09
C ASP A 14 -6.22 16.10 12.36
N ILE A 15 -6.41 14.79 12.51
CA ILE A 15 -7.02 14.19 13.72
C ILE A 15 -6.14 14.41 14.95
N LEU A 16 -4.82 14.21 14.81
CA LEU A 16 -3.87 14.40 15.91
C LEU A 16 -3.77 15.88 16.30
N SER A 17 -3.68 16.79 15.33
CA SER A 17 -3.56 18.24 15.56
C SER A 17 -4.83 18.86 16.15
N ARG A 18 -6.01 18.32 15.83
CA ARG A 18 -7.29 18.71 16.46
C ARG A 18 -7.44 18.21 17.89
N GLY A 19 -6.60 17.26 18.32
CA GLY A 19 -6.71 16.62 19.63
C GLY A 19 -7.82 15.59 19.72
N ASP A 20 -8.34 15.12 18.58
CA ASP A 20 -9.42 14.10 18.53
C ASP A 20 -8.92 12.72 18.99
N ALA A 21 -7.61 12.47 18.89
CA ALA A 21 -6.96 11.28 19.43
C ALA A 21 -5.45 11.51 19.64
N ASP A 22 -4.85 10.75 20.57
CA ASP A 22 -3.39 10.74 20.77
C ASP A 22 -2.65 9.82 19.79
N MET A 23 -3.38 8.89 19.16
CA MET A 23 -2.83 7.90 18.23
C MET A 23 -3.88 7.52 17.18
N VAL A 24 -3.41 7.34 15.94
CA VAL A 24 -4.19 6.85 14.81
C VAL A 24 -3.73 5.43 14.46
N SER A 25 -4.67 4.48 14.47
CA SER A 25 -4.41 3.10 14.08
C SER A 25 -4.75 2.87 12.60
N MET A 26 -3.76 2.45 11.82
CA MET A 26 -3.89 2.06 10.42
C MET A 26 -3.52 0.57 10.28
N ALA A 27 -4.34 -0.21 9.58
CA ALA A 27 -4.07 -1.63 9.30
C ALA A 27 -3.95 -1.90 7.80
N ARG A 28 -5.07 -1.77 7.07
CA ARG A 28 -5.11 -1.98 5.61
C ARG A 28 -4.22 -1.03 4.80
N PRO A 29 -4.01 0.24 5.18
CA PRO A 29 -3.04 1.10 4.51
C PRO A 29 -1.61 0.53 4.50
N PHE A 30 -1.17 -0.16 5.56
CA PHE A 30 0.15 -0.82 5.57
C PHE A 30 0.25 -2.04 4.66
N LEU A 31 -0.86 -2.75 4.43
CA LEU A 31 -0.90 -3.82 3.42
C LEU A 31 -0.82 -3.24 2.00
N ALA A 32 -1.40 -2.05 1.78
CA ALA A 32 -1.35 -1.38 0.48
C ALA A 32 0.03 -0.74 0.22
N ASP A 33 0.65 -0.14 1.24
CA ASP A 33 1.97 0.44 1.16
C ASP A 33 2.75 0.26 2.47
N ALA A 34 3.82 -0.53 2.44
CA ALA A 34 4.69 -0.71 3.59
C ALA A 34 5.54 0.56 3.89
N GLU A 35 5.73 1.42 2.89
CA GLU A 35 6.51 2.65 2.99
C GLU A 35 5.65 3.88 3.31
N LEU A 36 4.36 3.68 3.63
CA LEU A 36 3.38 4.74 3.90
C LEU A 36 3.95 5.88 4.76
N LEU A 37 4.55 5.55 5.91
CA LEU A 37 5.09 6.54 6.84
C LEU A 37 6.37 7.21 6.32
N SER A 38 7.26 6.45 5.66
CA SER A 38 8.49 6.98 5.07
C SER A 38 8.19 7.97 3.93
N LYS A 39 7.23 7.63 3.07
CA LYS A 39 6.74 8.50 2.00
C LYS A 39 6.06 9.75 2.54
N ALA A 40 5.20 9.60 3.54
CA ALA A 40 4.56 10.74 4.19
C ALA A 40 5.60 11.70 4.82
N GLN A 41 6.59 11.16 5.54
CA GLN A 41 7.63 11.95 6.18
C GLN A 41 8.56 12.65 5.17
N SER A 42 8.81 12.01 4.02
CA SER A 42 9.65 12.56 2.94
C SER A 42 8.90 13.48 1.96
N GLY A 43 7.62 13.79 2.22
CA GLY A 43 6.80 14.64 1.35
C GLY A 43 6.36 13.99 0.05
N ARG A 44 6.58 12.68 -0.12
CA ARG A 44 6.18 11.88 -1.30
C ARG A 44 4.82 11.22 -1.11
N ALA A 45 3.87 11.98 -0.56
CA ALA A 45 2.55 11.44 -0.24
C ALA A 45 1.76 11.04 -1.50
N ASP A 46 2.09 11.63 -2.65
CA ASP A 46 1.57 11.33 -3.98
C ASP A 46 2.00 9.94 -4.50
N GLU A 47 3.13 9.41 -4.02
CA GLU A 47 3.62 8.06 -4.37
C GLU A 47 3.00 6.94 -3.50
N ILE A 48 2.13 7.29 -2.55
CA ILE A 48 1.53 6.32 -1.63
C ILE A 48 0.50 5.45 -2.38
N ASN A 49 0.69 4.13 -2.32
CA ASN A 49 -0.31 3.18 -2.79
C ASN A 49 -1.51 3.16 -1.83
N THR A 50 -2.45 4.07 -2.07
CA THR A 50 -3.58 4.32 -1.16
C THR A 50 -4.53 3.12 -1.13
N CYS A 51 -4.89 2.69 0.09
CA CYS A 51 -5.89 1.64 0.27
C CYS A 51 -7.28 2.13 -0.16
N ILE A 52 -7.89 1.45 -1.13
CA ILE A 52 -9.25 1.75 -1.62
C ILE A 52 -10.37 1.08 -0.81
N GLY A 53 -10.04 0.33 0.24
CA GLY A 53 -11.03 -0.34 1.08
C GLY A 53 -11.84 -1.44 0.39
N CYS A 54 -11.27 -2.12 -0.62
CA CYS A 54 -11.97 -3.12 -1.43
C CYS A 54 -12.29 -4.44 -0.70
N ASN A 55 -11.57 -4.76 0.38
CA ASN A 55 -11.71 -5.99 1.19
C ASN A 55 -11.43 -7.34 0.48
N GLN A 56 -11.39 -7.37 -0.86
CA GLN A 56 -11.24 -8.56 -1.70
C GLN A 56 -10.00 -9.42 -1.42
N ALA A 57 -8.83 -8.78 -1.28
CA ALA A 57 -7.57 -9.50 -1.14
C ALA A 57 -7.13 -9.66 0.33
N CYS A 58 -7.64 -8.80 1.21
CA CYS A 58 -7.25 -8.77 2.62
C CYS A 58 -8.27 -9.50 3.50
N LEU A 59 -9.48 -8.95 3.62
CA LEU A 59 -10.49 -9.45 4.54
C LEU A 59 -11.12 -10.75 4.02
N ASP A 60 -11.50 -10.77 2.74
CA ASP A 60 -12.19 -11.91 2.14
C ASP A 60 -11.29 -13.15 2.12
N GLN A 61 -9.98 -12.98 1.94
CA GLN A 61 -9.01 -14.09 1.98
C GLN A 61 -8.84 -14.67 3.38
N ILE A 62 -8.78 -13.83 4.42
CA ILE A 62 -8.73 -14.32 5.81
C ILE A 62 -9.97 -15.14 6.15
N PHE A 63 -11.15 -14.67 5.74
CA PHE A 63 -12.41 -15.35 6.06
C PHE A 63 -12.52 -16.74 5.45
N VAL A 64 -11.86 -16.99 4.32
CA VAL A 64 -11.78 -18.31 3.68
C VAL A 64 -10.51 -19.10 4.05
N GLY A 65 -9.75 -18.64 5.05
CA GLY A 65 -8.53 -19.29 5.53
C GLY A 65 -7.35 -19.25 4.56
N LYS A 66 -7.36 -18.31 3.60
CA LYS A 66 -6.25 -18.08 2.66
C LYS A 66 -5.29 -17.00 3.18
N VAL A 67 -4.07 -17.00 2.65
CA VAL A 67 -3.06 -15.99 2.98
C VAL A 67 -3.54 -14.62 2.51
N THR A 68 -3.50 -13.62 3.40
CA THR A 68 -3.82 -12.24 3.05
C THR A 68 -2.97 -11.73 1.90
N SER A 69 -3.54 -10.85 1.09
CA SER A 69 -2.80 -10.04 0.13
C SER A 69 -3.46 -8.67 0.00
N CYS A 70 -3.04 -7.86 -0.97
CA CYS A 70 -3.66 -6.59 -1.29
C CYS A 70 -3.89 -6.47 -2.80
N LEU A 71 -5.01 -5.87 -3.20
CA LEU A 71 -5.36 -5.71 -4.61
C LEU A 71 -4.40 -4.75 -5.33
N VAL A 72 -4.02 -3.67 -4.65
CA VAL A 72 -3.09 -2.65 -5.19
C VAL A 72 -1.62 -2.97 -4.88
N ASN A 73 -1.37 -3.95 -4.00
CA ASN A 73 -0.04 -4.43 -3.67
C ASN A 73 -0.03 -5.96 -3.59
N PRO A 74 0.18 -6.66 -4.72
CA PRO A 74 0.20 -8.12 -4.76
C PRO A 74 1.34 -8.73 -3.93
N ARG A 75 2.36 -7.94 -3.58
CA ARG A 75 3.49 -8.39 -2.75
C ARG A 75 3.14 -8.46 -1.27
N ALA A 76 2.04 -7.87 -0.83
CA ALA A 76 1.62 -7.91 0.56
C ALA A 76 1.50 -9.35 1.07
N CYS A 77 2.20 -9.64 2.17
CA CYS A 77 2.32 -10.97 2.80
C CYS A 77 2.96 -12.06 1.91
N HIS A 78 3.61 -11.67 0.82
CA HIS A 78 4.34 -12.53 -0.11
C HIS A 78 5.77 -12.02 -0.36
N GLU A 79 6.30 -11.17 0.53
CA GLU A 79 7.53 -10.41 0.34
C GLU A 79 8.75 -11.32 0.12
N THR A 80 8.82 -12.43 0.85
CA THR A 80 9.90 -13.43 0.73
C THR A 80 9.81 -14.28 -0.52
N LYS A 81 8.60 -14.45 -1.07
CA LYS A 81 8.35 -15.21 -2.31
C LYS A 81 8.52 -14.37 -3.56
N MET A 82 8.43 -13.04 -3.43
CA MET A 82 8.53 -12.08 -4.53
C MET A 82 9.65 -11.05 -4.27
N PRO A 83 10.93 -11.47 -4.37
CA PRO A 83 12.06 -10.55 -4.22
C PRO A 83 12.11 -9.56 -5.39
N ILE A 84 12.44 -8.31 -5.09
CA ILE A 84 12.79 -7.34 -6.12
C ILE A 84 14.21 -7.67 -6.57
N LEU A 85 14.35 -8.15 -7.80
CA LEU A 85 15.64 -8.34 -8.45
C LEU A 85 15.87 -7.23 -9.46
N PRO A 86 17.11 -6.73 -9.62
CA PRO A 86 17.41 -5.74 -10.63
C PRO A 86 17.05 -6.29 -12.02
N ALA A 87 16.35 -5.47 -12.81
CA ALA A 87 15.83 -5.89 -14.11
C ALA A 87 16.99 -6.11 -15.11
N VAL A 88 17.03 -7.30 -15.71
CA VAL A 88 17.82 -7.54 -16.92
C VAL A 88 17.06 -6.87 -18.07
N GLN A 89 17.64 -5.82 -18.67
CA GLN A 89 16.95 -5.01 -19.69
C GLN A 89 16.34 -5.90 -20.79
N LYS A 90 15.01 -5.97 -20.80
CA LYS A 90 14.23 -6.40 -21.96
C LYS A 90 13.37 -5.23 -22.39
N LYS A 91 13.49 -4.83 -23.66
CA LYS A 91 12.58 -3.86 -24.29
C LYS A 91 11.17 -4.43 -24.24
N ILE A 92 10.26 -3.79 -23.50
CA ILE A 92 8.85 -4.16 -23.43
C ILE A 92 8.09 -3.30 -24.43
N SER A 93 7.63 -3.92 -25.51
CA SER A 93 6.74 -3.32 -26.51
C SER A 93 5.31 -3.78 -26.19
N GLY A 94 4.49 -2.96 -25.54
CA GLY A 94 3.09 -3.33 -25.31
C GLY A 94 2.32 -2.41 -24.35
N GLY A 95 1.62 -1.43 -24.91
CA GLY A 95 0.68 -0.55 -24.21
C GLY A 95 -0.63 -1.27 -23.86
N GLY A 96 -0.58 -2.23 -22.94
CA GLY A 96 -1.74 -2.82 -22.30
C GLY A 96 -1.80 -2.41 -20.83
N ARG A 97 -3.02 -2.24 -20.28
CA ARG A 97 -3.30 -1.86 -18.87
C ARG A 97 -2.70 -2.80 -17.79
N CYS A 98 -1.93 -3.82 -18.17
CA CYS A 98 -1.15 -4.69 -17.29
C CYS A 98 0.30 -4.21 -17.06
N GLY A 99 0.77 -3.18 -17.80
CA GLY A 99 2.17 -2.78 -17.84
C GLY A 99 2.66 -1.86 -16.71
N THR A 100 1.77 -1.26 -15.93
CA THR A 100 2.16 -0.22 -14.95
C THR A 100 2.80 -0.78 -13.68
N CYS A 101 2.65 -2.07 -13.38
CA CYS A 101 3.29 -2.68 -12.20
C CYS A 101 4.81 -2.93 -12.40
N TRP A 102 5.31 -2.91 -13.65
CA TRP A 102 6.72 -3.16 -13.97
C TRP A 102 7.58 -1.90 -14.04
N ALA A 103 6.97 -0.71 -14.11
CA ALA A 103 7.70 0.54 -14.31
C ALA A 103 8.34 1.13 -13.04
N GLY A 104 8.00 0.59 -11.86
CA GLY A 104 8.46 1.12 -10.56
C GLY A 104 9.90 0.77 -10.15
N VAL A 105 10.65 0.03 -10.97
CA VAL A 105 12.08 -0.25 -10.73
C VAL A 105 12.92 0.53 -11.74
N CYS A 106 12.77 1.85 -11.73
CA CYS A 106 13.57 2.78 -12.52
C CYS A 106 13.62 4.15 -11.81
N HIS A 107 14.28 4.23 -10.66
CA HIS A 107 15.19 5.33 -10.28
C HIS A 107 16.11 4.85 -9.15
#